data_AF-A0A9D2H0H3-F1
#
_entry.id   AF-A0A9D2H0H3-F1
#
_cell.length_a   1.000
_cell.length_b   1.000
_cell.length_c   1.000
_cell.angle_alpha   90.00
_cell.angle_beta   90.00
_cell.angle_gamma   90.00
#
_symmetry.space_group_name_H-M   'P 1'
#
loop_
_entity.id
_entity.type
_entity.pdbx_description
1 polymer ?
#
loop_
_entity_poly.entity_id
_entity_poly.type
_entity_poly.pdbx_seq_one_letter_code
_entity_poly.pdbx_strand_id
1 'polypeptide(L)'
;MQEQAMYHKPETQYAYALSENSVALRLRTAKEDTPEVSVLYGGKYDFARKRREKAMRLCCSDRLFNYYTAELELSDVRLVYVFRIREGGKTYYYSEDGLSEHFAFDL
;
A
#
# COMPACT_ATOMS: atom_id res chain seq x y z
N MET A 1 14.57 7.52 2.01
CA MET A 1 13.53 7.27 1.01
C MET A 1 13.71 8.16 -0.20
N GLN A 2 13.72 7.58 -1.38
CA GLN A 2 13.69 8.28 -2.66
C GLN A 2 12.25 8.34 -3.18
N GLU A 3 11.54 9.41 -2.81
CA GLU A 3 10.10 9.57 -3.07
C GLU A 3 9.73 9.46 -4.55
N GLN A 4 10.58 9.98 -5.44
CA GLN A 4 10.39 9.90 -6.89
C GLN A 4 10.35 8.47 -7.45
N ALA A 5 10.91 7.48 -6.72
CA ALA A 5 10.85 6.08 -7.12
C ALA A 5 9.58 5.38 -6.65
N MET A 6 8.85 5.99 -5.72
CA MET A 6 7.63 5.43 -5.16
C MET A 6 6.49 5.48 -6.16
N TYR A 7 5.79 4.36 -6.31
CA TYR A 7 4.69 4.31 -7.26
C TYR A 7 3.69 3.20 -6.95
N HIS A 8 2.42 3.58 -7.05
CA HIS A 8 1.29 2.69 -7.11
C HIS A 8 0.24 3.28 -8.06
N LYS A 9 -0.51 2.41 -8.73
CA LYS A 9 -1.70 2.78 -9.49
C LYS A 9 -2.81 1.78 -9.12
N PRO A 10 -4.06 2.20 -8.86
CA PRO A 10 -5.15 1.30 -8.46
C PRO A 10 -5.70 0.48 -9.64
N GLU A 11 -4.82 -0.04 -10.50
CA GLU A 11 -5.17 -0.84 -11.68
C GLU A 11 -3.95 -1.64 -12.18
N THR A 12 -4.17 -2.44 -13.23
CA THR A 12 -3.13 -3.19 -13.96
C THR A 12 -2.21 -4.02 -13.03
N GLN A 13 -0.90 -4.05 -13.26
CA GLN A 13 0.07 -4.81 -12.46
C GLN A 13 0.25 -4.31 -11.01
N TYR A 14 -0.43 -3.24 -10.61
CA TYR A 14 -0.29 -2.63 -9.28
C TYR A 14 -1.49 -2.88 -8.36
N ALA A 15 -2.67 -3.10 -8.93
CA ALA A 15 -3.84 -3.59 -8.23
C ALA A 15 -4.64 -4.51 -9.15
N TYR A 16 -4.74 -5.79 -8.81
CA TYR A 16 -5.41 -6.79 -9.64
C TYR A 16 -6.13 -7.85 -8.81
N ALA A 17 -7.26 -8.33 -9.33
CA ALA A 17 -8.02 -9.40 -8.71
C ALA A 17 -7.25 -10.74 -8.81
N LEU A 18 -7.23 -11.48 -7.71
CA LEU A 18 -6.74 -12.86 -7.64
C LEU A 18 -7.90 -13.85 -7.68
N SER A 19 -9.05 -13.44 -7.14
CA SER A 19 -10.32 -14.15 -7.19
C SER A 19 -11.49 -13.15 -7.06
N GLU A 20 -12.73 -13.64 -6.98
CA GLU A 20 -13.91 -12.80 -6.74
C GLU A 20 -13.81 -11.96 -5.46
N ASN A 21 -13.13 -12.48 -4.43
CA ASN A 21 -13.06 -11.88 -3.10
C ASN A 21 -11.63 -11.55 -2.67
N SER A 22 -10.65 -11.62 -3.57
CA SER A 22 -9.25 -11.30 -3.22
C SER A 22 -8.54 -10.46 -4.24
N VAL A 23 -7.70 -9.55 -3.74
CA VAL A 23 -6.97 -8.56 -4.55
C VAL A 23 -5.50 -8.52 -4.13
N ALA A 24 -4.61 -8.42 -5.10
CA ALA A 24 -3.21 -8.11 -4.87
C ALA A 24 -2.98 -6.61 -5.03
N LEU A 25 -2.35 -5.99 -4.03
CA LEU A 25 -1.88 -4.61 -4.08
C LEU A 25 -0.36 -4.59 -4.07
N ARG A 26 0.24 -3.78 -4.94
CA ARG A 26 1.68 -3.66 -5.07
C ARG A 26 2.14 -2.21 -4.94
N LEU A 27 3.22 -2.00 -4.20
CA LEU A 27 3.93 -0.71 -4.10
C LEU A 27 5.35 -0.89 -4.63
N ARG A 28 5.79 0.03 -5.50
CA ARG A 28 7.19 0.13 -5.94
C ARG A 28 7.95 1.13 -5.08
N THR A 29 9.19 0.83 -4.74
CA THR A 29 10.15 1.76 -4.10
C THR A 29 11.50 1.71 -4.83
N ALA A 30 12.43 2.62 -4.53
CA ALA A 30 13.80 2.50 -5.02
C ALA A 30 14.45 1.21 -4.48
N LYS A 31 15.39 0.65 -5.25
CA LYS A 31 16.13 -0.56 -4.88
C LYS A 31 16.90 -0.42 -3.55
N GLU A 32 17.45 0.75 -3.31
CA GLU A 32 18.23 1.09 -2.12
C GLU A 32 17.34 1.38 -0.89
N ASP A 33 16.06 1.68 -1.10
CA ASP A 33 15.11 1.88 -0.01
C ASP A 33 14.59 0.50 0.46
N THR A 34 14.75 0.22 1.74
CA THR A 34 14.26 -1.01 2.38
C THR A 34 13.29 -0.71 3.53
N PRO A 35 12.16 -0.03 3.27
CA PRO A 35 11.21 0.31 4.31
C PRO A 35 10.39 -0.91 4.75
N GLU A 36 9.83 -0.81 5.96
CA GLU A 36 8.70 -1.66 6.34
C GLU A 36 7.43 -1.09 5.69
N VAL A 37 6.77 -1.88 4.85
CA VAL A 37 5.56 -1.46 4.14
C VAL A 37 4.38 -2.28 4.63
N SER A 38 3.29 -1.59 4.97
CA SER A 38 2.00 -2.20 5.29
C SER A 38 0.89 -1.49 4.54
N VAL A 39 -0.17 -2.22 4.19
CA VAL A 39 -1.39 -1.61 3.67
C VAL A 39 -2.41 -1.52 4.79
N LEU A 40 -2.93 -0.31 5.02
CA LEU A 40 -4.10 -0.08 5.85
C LEU A 40 -5.31 -0.08 4.93
N TYR A 41 -6.28 -0.94 5.18
CA TYR A 41 -7.41 -1.16 4.27
C TYR A 41 -8.73 -1.39 5.02
N GLY A 42 -9.84 -1.13 4.35
CA GLY A 42 -11.19 -1.30 4.90
C GLY A 42 -12.26 -1.08 3.84
N GLY A 43 -13.52 -1.20 4.23
CA GLY A 43 -14.65 -0.88 3.36
C GLY A 43 -14.83 0.63 3.25
N LYS A 44 -15.38 1.08 2.11
CA LYS A 44 -15.58 2.52 1.83
C LYS A 44 -16.30 3.30 2.94
N TYR A 45 -17.25 2.68 3.63
CA TYR A 45 -18.09 3.35 4.63
C TYR A 45 -17.59 3.19 6.07
N ASP A 46 -16.71 2.23 6.34
CA ASP A 46 -16.21 1.94 7.68
C ASP A 46 -14.72 2.25 7.85
N PHE A 47 -14.00 2.61 6.78
CA PHE A 47 -12.57 2.90 6.81
C PHE A 47 -12.18 3.92 7.88
N ALA A 48 -12.98 4.95 8.12
CA ALA A 48 -12.70 5.94 9.17
C ALA A 48 -12.77 5.37 10.59
N ARG A 49 -13.61 4.35 10.80
CA ARG A 49 -13.86 3.73 12.12
C ARG A 49 -13.06 2.44 12.34
N LYS A 50 -12.91 1.64 11.29
CA LYS A 50 -12.31 0.31 11.33
C LYS A 50 -11.40 0.12 10.13
N ARG A 51 -10.12 -0.13 10.44
CA ARG A 51 -9.10 -0.45 9.45
C ARG A 51 -8.49 -1.77 9.83
N ARG A 52 -8.20 -2.56 8.81
CA ARG A 52 -7.31 -3.71 8.91
C ARG A 52 -5.94 -3.26 8.44
N GLU A 53 -4.94 -3.96 8.92
CA GLU A 53 -3.57 -3.77 8.48
C GLU A 53 -3.03 -5.10 7.97
N LYS A 54 -2.30 -5.06 6.86
CA LYS A 54 -1.53 -6.21 6.38
C LYS A 54 -0.13 -5.77 5.97
N ALA A 55 0.88 -6.39 6.56
CA ALA A 55 2.27 -6.22 6.14
C ALA A 55 2.43 -6.68 4.68
N MET A 56 3.18 -5.91 3.90
CA MET A 56 3.51 -6.23 2.52
C MET A 56 4.86 -6.94 2.47
N ARG A 57 4.95 -8.01 1.68
CA ARG A 57 6.22 -8.74 1.48
C ARG A 57 6.98 -8.15 0.29
N LEU A 58 8.31 -8.09 0.36
CA LEU A 58 9.13 -7.86 -0.82
C LEU A 58 8.97 -9.06 -1.76
N CYS A 59 8.27 -8.87 -2.87
CA CYS A 59 7.93 -9.94 -3.81
C CYS A 59 9.04 -10.17 -4.83
N CYS A 60 9.61 -9.09 -5.33
CA CYS A 60 10.71 -9.12 -6.29
C CYS A 60 11.44 -7.79 -6.32
N SER A 61 12.59 -7.80 -6.99
CA SER A 61 13.36 -6.60 -7.30
C SER A 61 13.86 -6.68 -8.73
N ASP A 62 14.02 -5.53 -9.36
CA ASP A 62 14.79 -5.40 -10.60
C ASP A 62 16.08 -4.60 -10.34
N ARG A 63 16.70 -4.07 -11.39
CA ARG A 63 17.93 -3.28 -11.32
C ARG A 63 17.77 -1.98 -10.51
N LEU A 64 16.59 -1.37 -10.51
CA LEU A 64 16.34 -0.03 -9.97
C LEU A 64 15.28 0.01 -8.87
N PHE A 65 14.44 -1.02 -8.77
CA PHE A 65 13.25 -0.99 -7.92
C PHE A 65 13.06 -2.25 -7.08
N ASN A 66 12.41 -2.05 -5.94
CA ASN A 66 11.83 -3.09 -5.10
C ASN A 66 10.30 -3.07 -5.26
N TYR A 67 9.67 -4.24 -5.24
CA TYR A 67 8.21 -4.38 -5.36
C TYR A 67 7.64 -5.12 -4.16
N TYR A 68 6.91 -4.38 -3.33
CA TYR A 68 6.22 -4.91 -2.16
C TYR A 68 4.79 -5.29 -2.55
N THR A 69 4.32 -6.47 -2.16
CA THR A 69 2.97 -6.95 -2.48
C THR A 69 2.25 -7.47 -1.24
N ALA A 70 0.96 -7.14 -1.11
CA ALA A 70 0.04 -7.77 -0.17
C ALA A 70 -1.17 -8.30 -0.92
N GLU A 71 -1.61 -9.49 -0.54
CA GLU A 71 -2.82 -10.13 -1.05
C GLU A 71 -3.89 -10.00 0.03
N LEU A 72 -5.03 -9.40 -0.29
CA LEU A 72 -6.09 -9.10 0.66
C LEU A 72 -7.30 -10.00 0.39
N GLU A 73 -7.85 -10.59 1.44
CA GLU A 73 -9.14 -11.28 1.42
C GLU A 73 -10.22 -10.29 1.88
N LEU A 74 -11.22 -10.09 1.04
CA LEU A 74 -12.23 -9.05 1.19
C LEU A 74 -13.61 -9.68 1.39
N SER A 75 -14.33 -9.21 2.40
CA SER A 75 -15.76 -9.50 2.56
C SER A 75 -16.67 -8.53 1.79
N ASP A 76 -16.13 -7.35 1.45
CA ASP A 76 -16.75 -6.34 0.58
C ASP A 76 -15.69 -5.88 -0.41
N VAL A 77 -15.98 -6.00 -1.70
CA VAL A 77 -15.05 -5.66 -2.79
C VAL A 77 -14.84 -4.15 -2.96
N ARG A 78 -15.65 -3.31 -2.28
CA ARG A 78 -15.50 -1.85 -2.25
C ARG A 78 -14.40 -1.46 -1.26
N LEU A 79 -13.16 -1.60 -1.72
CA LEU A 79 -11.95 -1.39 -0.94
C LEU A 79 -11.51 0.08 -0.93
N VAL A 80 -11.14 0.57 0.25
CA VAL A 80 -10.33 1.78 0.43
C VAL A 80 -9.04 1.38 1.13
N TYR A 81 -7.92 1.99 0.73
CA TYR A 81 -6.62 1.69 1.32
C TYR A 81 -5.63 2.85 1.23
N VAL A 82 -4.63 2.82 2.11
CA VAL A 82 -3.45 3.68 2.11
C VAL A 82 -2.23 2.84 2.50
N PHE A 83 -1.06 3.13 1.94
CA PHE A 83 0.17 2.45 2.33
C PHE A 83 0.80 3.18 3.51
N ARG A 84 1.11 2.45 4.58
CA ARG A 84 1.92 2.93 5.70
C ARG A 84 3.34 2.44 5.54
N ILE A 85 4.30 3.35 5.67
CA ILE A 85 5.69 3.12 5.34
C ILE A 85 6.54 3.58 6.52
N ARG A 86 7.39 2.70 7.04
CA ARG A 86 8.33 3.04 8.11
C ARG A 86 9.75 2.90 7.65
N GLU A 87 10.53 3.95 7.85
CA GLU A 87 11.95 4.00 7.51
C GLU A 87 12.65 5.00 8.43
N GLY A 88 13.80 4.60 8.99
CA GLY A 88 14.61 5.49 9.84
C GLY A 88 13.88 6.02 11.08
N GLY A 89 12.97 5.24 11.67
CA GLY A 89 12.18 5.64 12.84
C GLY A 89 11.02 6.60 12.55
N LYS A 90 10.82 7.01 11.29
CA LYS A 90 9.70 7.82 10.84
C LYS A 90 8.59 6.96 10.23
N THR A 91 7.36 7.47 10.27
CA THR A 91 6.19 6.86 9.60
C THR A 91 5.65 7.82 8.56
N TYR A 92 5.39 7.29 7.37
CA TYR A 92 4.81 8.01 6.25
C TYR A 92 3.58 7.25 5.73
N TYR A 93 2.74 7.97 5.00
CA TYR A 93 1.56 7.47 4.34
C TYR A 93 1.63 7.82 2.86
N TYR A 94 1.44 6.83 2.00
CA TYR A 94 1.37 7.02 0.56
C TYR A 94 -0.07 6.77 0.10
N SER A 95 -0.72 7.82 -0.37
CA SER A 95 -2.10 7.84 -0.89
C SER A 95 -2.13 8.35 -2.33
N GLU A 96 -3.33 8.62 -2.86
CA GLU A 96 -3.51 9.30 -4.15
C GLU A 96 -2.90 10.71 -4.19
N ASP A 97 -2.74 11.36 -3.04
CA ASP A 97 -2.11 12.68 -2.90
C ASP A 97 -0.56 12.60 -2.83
N GLY A 98 0.01 11.39 -2.84
CA GLY A 98 1.44 11.16 -2.71
C GLY A 98 1.87 10.80 -1.29
N LEU A 99 3.13 11.08 -0.95
CA LEU A 99 3.74 10.75 0.34
C LEU A 99 3.54 11.89 1.35
N SER A 100 3.12 11.57 2.57
CA SER A 100 2.96 12.53 3.66
C SER A 100 3.29 11.90 5.02
N GLU A 101 3.78 12.68 5.98
CA GLU A 101 3.94 12.23 7.38
C GLU A 101 2.58 12.14 8.12
N HIS A 102 1.54 12.80 7.59
CA HIS A 102 0.20 12.83 8.17
C HIS A 102 -0.85 12.32 7.19
N PHE A 103 -1.81 11.54 7.71
CA PHE A 103 -2.96 11.07 6.95
C PHE A 103 -4.22 11.25 7.79
N ALA A 104 -5.19 12.00 7.28
CA ALA A 104 -6.48 12.22 7.93
C ALA A 104 -7.37 10.99 7.69
N PHE A 105 -7.65 10.24 8.75
CA PHE A 105 -8.47 9.02 8.66
C PHE A 105 -9.98 9.29 8.78
N ASP A 106 -10.36 10.53 9.06
CA ASP A 106 -11.68 10.94 9.56
C ASP A 106 -12.55 11.69 8.55
N LEU A 107 -12.19 11.68 7.26
CA LEU A 107 -13.01 12.21 6.17
C LEU A 107 -14.29 11.37 5.95
#